data_AF-A0A3S5ESE2-F1
#
_entry.id   AF-A0A3S5ESE2-F1
#
_cell.length_a   1.000
_cell.length_b   1.000
_cell.length_c   1.000
_cell.angle_alpha   90.00
_cell.angle_beta   90.00
_cell.angle_gamma   90.00
#
_symmetry.space_group_name_H-M   'P 1'
#
loop_
_entity.id
_entity.type
_entity.pdbx_description
1 polymer ?
#
loop_
_entity_poly.entity_id
_entity_poly.type
_entity_poly.pdbx_seq_one_letter_code
_entity_poly.pdbx_strand_id
1 'polypeptide(L)'
;MVGVVHRGWQSGVLEEEAGEAGNRYENTIKLIPRGKAWRPTPQPKPKVDGQQVAHVVGPAGEEIYCDRWGRVKIQFPWDRLGNNDEHSSCWVRVSQGWAGAQFGAMMIPRIGHEVIVSFLEGDPDQPIITGRTYHSTTEPPYPLPEHKTRMTIKSKTHKGNGFNELRFEDEKIKKKSFFMRKETKITW
;
A
#
# COMPACT_ATOMS: atom_id res chain seq x y z
N MET A 1 2.43 40.35 -8.50
CA MET A 1 0.98 40.20 -8.80
C MET A 1 0.58 38.77 -8.45
N VAL A 2 -0.55 38.58 -7.77
CA VAL A 2 -0.98 37.25 -7.26
C VAL A 2 -2.34 36.81 -7.78
N GLY A 3 -2.97 37.63 -8.62
CA GLY A 3 -4.18 37.29 -9.34
C GLY A 3 -4.66 38.47 -10.17
N VAL A 4 -5.38 38.18 -11.24
CA VAL A 4 -6.05 39.18 -12.08
C VAL A 4 -7.38 38.61 -12.55
N VAL A 5 -8.42 39.44 -12.51
CA VAL A 5 -9.73 39.15 -13.09
C VAL A 5 -9.96 40.16 -14.18
N HIS A 6 -10.26 39.69 -15.39
CA HIS A 6 -10.52 40.52 -16.56
C HIS A 6 -12.03 40.49 -16.87
N ARG A 7 -12.60 41.64 -17.23
CA ARG A 7 -13.99 41.77 -17.68
C ARG A 7 -14.02 42.63 -18.92
N GLY A 8 -14.57 42.09 -20.00
CA GLY A 8 -14.79 42.80 -21.25
C GLY A 8 -16.28 42.89 -21.54
N TRP A 9 -16.72 44.04 -22.03
CA TRP A 9 -18.06 44.27 -22.56
C TRP A 9 -17.92 44.78 -23.99
N GLN A 10 -18.66 44.17 -24.90
CA GLN A 10 -18.75 44.56 -26.29
C GLN A 10 -20.19 44.95 -26.59
N SER A 11 -20.39 46.15 -27.14
CA SER A 11 -21.69 46.71 -27.50
C SER A 11 -21.81 46.71 -29.02
N GLY A 12 -22.74 45.91 -29.55
CA GLY A 12 -23.04 45.82 -30.98
C GLY A 12 -21.98 45.09 -31.82
N VAL A 13 -22.43 44.25 -32.75
CA VAL A 13 -21.58 43.63 -33.79
C VAL A 13 -21.85 44.27 -35.16
N LEU A 14 -22.98 44.95 -35.32
CA LEU A 14 -23.39 45.69 -36.52
C LEU A 14 -23.47 47.17 -36.19
N GLU A 15 -22.99 48.03 -37.09
CA GLU A 15 -22.87 49.49 -36.91
C GLU A 15 -24.19 50.19 -36.53
N GLU A 16 -25.34 49.59 -36.87
CA GLU A 16 -26.68 50.17 -36.64
C GLU A 16 -27.24 49.96 -35.21
N GLU A 17 -26.63 49.09 -34.38
CA GLU A 17 -27.05 48.84 -32.98
C GLU A 17 -25.99 49.25 -31.94
N ALA A 18 -24.95 49.98 -32.36
CA ALA A 18 -23.94 50.49 -31.44
C ALA A 18 -24.52 51.61 -30.58
N GLY A 19 -25.05 51.27 -29.40
CA GLY A 19 -25.39 52.25 -28.37
C GLY A 19 -24.16 53.10 -28.00
N GLU A 20 -24.36 54.33 -27.50
CA GLU A 20 -23.29 55.32 -27.23
C GLU A 20 -22.12 54.81 -26.36
N ALA A 21 -22.34 53.76 -25.57
CA ALA A 21 -21.28 53.12 -24.81
C ALA A 21 -20.49 52.16 -25.72
N GLY A 22 -19.30 52.55 -26.17
CA GLY A 22 -18.38 51.67 -26.92
C GLY A 22 -17.83 50.49 -26.11
N ASN A 23 -16.95 49.70 -26.72
CA ASN A 23 -16.32 48.54 -26.07
C ASN A 23 -15.61 48.94 -24.78
N ARG A 24 -15.88 48.23 -23.67
CA ARG A 24 -15.31 48.48 -22.35
C ARG A 24 -14.47 47.29 -21.90
N TYR A 25 -13.33 47.58 -21.32
CA TYR A 25 -12.49 46.58 -20.68
C TYR A 25 -12.07 47.06 -19.30
N GLU A 26 -12.21 46.17 -18.31
CA GLU A 26 -11.80 46.39 -16.94
C GLU A 26 -11.01 45.19 -16.43
N ASN A 27 -10.09 45.46 -15.51
CA ASN A 27 -9.45 44.42 -14.75
C ASN A 27 -9.38 44.79 -13.26
N THR A 28 -9.43 43.75 -12.43
CA THR A 28 -9.15 43.85 -11.00
C THR A 28 -7.91 43.02 -10.71
N ILE A 29 -6.85 43.67 -10.22
CA ILE A 29 -5.56 43.04 -9.97
C ILE A 29 -5.35 42.89 -8.46
N LYS A 30 -4.91 41.70 -8.02
CA LYS A 30 -4.47 41.45 -6.64
C LYS A 30 -2.94 41.52 -6.59
N LEU A 31 -2.40 42.40 -5.76
CA LEU A 31 -0.96 42.64 -5.62
C LEU A 31 -0.48 42.28 -4.21
N ILE A 32 0.81 42.01 -4.09
CA ILE A 32 1.53 41.86 -2.82
C ILE A 32 2.67 42.88 -2.77
N PRO A 33 3.13 43.30 -1.57
CA PRO A 33 4.31 44.14 -1.44
C PRO A 33 5.56 43.47 -2.03
N ARG A 34 6.42 44.25 -2.69
CA ARG A 34 7.64 43.78 -3.39
C ARG A 34 8.61 42.98 -2.50
N GLY A 35 8.64 43.24 -1.20
CA GLY A 35 9.52 42.55 -0.23
C GLY A 35 8.90 41.34 0.46
N LYS A 36 7.65 40.98 0.17
CA LYS A 36 6.98 39.83 0.80
C LYS A 36 6.99 38.64 -0.15
N ALA A 37 7.51 37.51 0.32
CA ALA A 37 7.38 36.24 -0.37
C ALA A 37 5.90 35.82 -0.37
N TRP A 38 5.34 35.57 -1.55
CA TRP A 38 4.03 34.96 -1.66
C TRP A 38 4.14 33.44 -1.63
N ARG A 39 3.22 32.79 -0.92
CA ARG A 39 3.04 31.34 -0.91
C ARG A 39 1.57 31.05 -1.16
N PRO A 40 1.24 30.07 -2.02
CA PRO A 40 -0.14 29.63 -2.19
C PRO A 40 -0.65 29.02 -0.89
N THR A 41 -1.96 29.13 -0.65
CA THR A 41 -2.62 28.36 0.41
C THR A 41 -2.48 26.87 0.05
N PRO A 42 -1.96 26.03 0.97
CA PRO A 42 -1.87 24.59 0.72
C PRO A 42 -3.27 24.01 0.48
N GLN A 43 -3.38 23.16 -0.55
CA GLN A 43 -4.58 22.36 -0.74
C GLN A 43 -4.62 21.24 0.32
N PRO A 44 -5.82 20.77 0.72
CA PRO A 44 -5.93 19.62 1.60
C PRO A 44 -5.16 18.42 1.02
N LYS A 45 -4.36 17.76 1.87
CA LYS A 45 -3.65 16.53 1.46
C LYS A 45 -4.68 15.43 1.21
N PRO A 46 -4.54 14.64 0.12
CA PRO A 46 -5.36 13.45 -0.08
C PRO A 46 -5.25 12.50 1.13
N LYS A 47 -6.34 11.82 1.45
CA LYS A 47 -6.40 10.85 2.54
C LYS A 47 -6.95 9.52 2.05
N VAL A 48 -6.47 8.44 2.63
CA VAL A 48 -7.02 7.09 2.46
C VAL A 48 -7.89 6.78 3.67
N ASP A 49 -9.19 6.58 3.43
CA ASP A 49 -10.17 6.38 4.50
C ASP A 49 -10.05 5.02 5.20
N GLY A 50 -9.41 4.05 4.56
CA GLY A 50 -9.35 2.68 5.05
C GLY A 50 -8.17 1.88 4.53
N GLN A 51 -8.08 0.64 5.01
CA GLN A 51 -7.04 -0.30 4.59
C GLN A 51 -7.26 -0.75 3.15
N GLN A 52 -6.16 -1.03 2.46
CA GLN A 52 -6.15 -1.49 1.08
C GLN A 52 -5.39 -2.82 0.98
N VAL A 53 -5.72 -3.60 -0.04
CA VAL A 53 -4.98 -4.82 -0.38
C VAL A 53 -3.88 -4.48 -1.38
N ALA A 54 -2.72 -5.12 -1.23
CA ALA A 54 -1.61 -5.03 -2.18
C ALA A 54 -0.91 -6.39 -2.32
N HIS A 55 -0.13 -6.55 -3.39
CA HIS A 55 0.70 -7.73 -3.59
C HIS A 55 2.16 -7.39 -3.34
N VAL A 56 2.90 -8.30 -2.70
CA VAL A 56 4.34 -8.15 -2.52
C VAL A 56 5.06 -8.40 -3.83
N VAL A 57 6.00 -7.52 -4.18
CA VAL A 57 6.73 -7.54 -5.46
C VAL A 57 8.24 -7.47 -5.23
N GLY A 58 9.00 -7.82 -6.27
CA GLY A 58 10.46 -7.78 -6.25
C GLY A 58 11.06 -8.29 -7.55
N PRO A 59 12.39 -8.48 -7.61
CA PRO A 59 13.09 -8.84 -8.82
C PRO A 59 12.65 -10.19 -9.39
N ALA A 60 12.71 -10.31 -10.72
CA ALA A 60 12.43 -11.57 -11.40
C ALA A 60 13.36 -12.70 -10.93
N GLY A 61 12.78 -13.89 -10.71
CA GLY A 61 13.51 -15.08 -10.26
C GLY A 61 13.64 -15.21 -8.74
N GLU A 62 13.38 -14.15 -7.97
CA GLU A 62 13.43 -14.22 -6.51
C GLU A 62 12.08 -14.52 -5.86
N GLU A 63 12.15 -15.21 -4.72
CA GLU A 63 10.98 -15.56 -3.93
C GLU A 63 10.79 -14.62 -2.73
N ILE A 64 11.90 -14.06 -2.21
CA ILE A 64 11.91 -13.21 -1.03
C ILE A 64 12.76 -11.98 -1.35
N TYR A 65 12.18 -10.79 -1.23
CA TYR A 65 12.87 -9.52 -1.44
C TYR A 65 12.58 -8.56 -0.29
N CYS A 66 13.54 -8.45 0.62
CA CYS A 66 13.44 -7.57 1.78
C CYS A 66 14.77 -6.86 2.07
N ASP A 67 14.70 -5.74 2.77
CA ASP A 67 15.89 -5.04 3.24
C ASP A 67 16.31 -5.44 4.67
N ARG A 68 17.34 -4.77 5.21
CA ARG A 68 17.90 -5.04 6.54
C ARG A 68 16.92 -4.89 7.71
N TRP A 69 15.75 -4.29 7.48
CA TRP A 69 14.71 -4.10 8.50
C TRP A 69 13.50 -5.01 8.28
N GLY A 70 13.55 -5.92 7.31
CA GLY A 70 12.42 -6.77 6.96
C GLY A 70 11.29 -6.03 6.25
N ARG A 71 11.58 -4.87 5.63
CA ARG A 71 10.63 -4.16 4.78
C ARG A 71 10.56 -4.86 3.43
N VAL A 72 9.40 -4.80 2.78
CA VAL A 72 9.16 -5.37 1.44
C VAL A 72 8.70 -4.29 0.47
N LYS A 73 8.67 -4.61 -0.82
CA LYS A 73 8.02 -3.77 -1.83
C LYS A 73 6.65 -4.36 -2.18
N ILE A 74 5.73 -3.48 -2.57
CA ILE A 74 4.35 -3.85 -2.88
C ILE A 74 3.89 -3.17 -4.15
N GLN A 75 2.85 -3.71 -4.77
CA GLN A 75 2.09 -3.04 -5.81
C GLN A 75 0.60 -3.08 -5.46
N PHE A 76 -0.04 -1.91 -5.54
CA PHE A 76 -1.48 -1.80 -5.35
C PHE A 76 -2.23 -2.18 -6.62
N PRO A 77 -3.45 -2.75 -6.53
CA PRO A 77 -4.26 -3.07 -7.71
C PRO A 77 -4.61 -1.86 -8.59
N TRP A 78 -4.66 -0.66 -8.00
CA TRP A 78 -4.94 0.59 -8.72
C TRP A 78 -3.68 1.21 -9.35
N ASP A 79 -2.49 0.70 -9.05
CA ASP A 79 -1.25 1.17 -9.66
C ASP A 79 -1.11 0.60 -11.08
N ARG A 80 -1.26 1.49 -12.05
CA ARG A 80 -1.17 1.19 -13.49
C ARG A 80 0.22 1.42 -14.07
N LEU A 81 1.14 1.99 -13.30
CA LEU A 81 2.47 2.37 -13.76
C LEU A 81 3.54 1.35 -13.31
N GLY A 82 3.33 0.70 -12.17
CA GLY A 82 4.20 -0.37 -11.68
C GLY A 82 4.17 -1.62 -12.56
N ASN A 83 5.33 -2.24 -12.74
CA ASN A 83 5.51 -3.45 -13.57
C ASN A 83 5.50 -4.76 -12.76
N ASN A 84 5.03 -4.72 -11.52
CA ASN A 84 5.11 -5.80 -10.53
C ASN A 84 6.54 -6.26 -10.25
N ASP A 85 7.46 -5.29 -10.10
CA ASP A 85 8.89 -5.51 -9.96
C ASP A 85 9.46 -4.78 -8.72
N GLU A 86 10.78 -4.79 -8.56
CA GLU A 86 11.46 -4.08 -7.49
C GLU A 86 11.39 -2.56 -7.59
N HIS A 87 10.76 -1.97 -8.60
CA HIS A 87 10.62 -0.53 -8.77
C HIS A 87 9.20 -0.03 -8.49
N SER A 88 8.21 -0.91 -8.30
CA SER A 88 6.80 -0.53 -8.09
C SER A 88 6.55 0.33 -6.85
N SER A 89 7.35 0.20 -5.78
CA SER A 89 7.15 1.01 -4.57
C SER A 89 8.42 1.36 -3.80
N CYS A 90 8.24 2.22 -2.80
CA CYS A 90 9.18 2.38 -1.70
C CYS A 90 9.20 1.13 -0.81
N TRP A 91 10.14 1.09 0.14
CA TRP A 91 10.20 0.04 1.15
C TRP A 91 9.11 0.23 2.21
N VAL A 92 8.22 -0.75 2.33
CA VAL A 92 7.08 -0.72 3.26
C VAL A 92 7.34 -1.61 4.48
N ARG A 93 7.15 -1.05 5.67
CA ARG A 93 7.30 -1.79 6.94
C ARG A 93 6.21 -2.83 7.11
N VAL A 94 6.56 -3.95 7.73
CA VAL A 94 5.66 -5.07 7.98
C VAL A 94 5.47 -5.24 9.48
N SER A 95 4.22 -5.13 9.93
CA SER A 95 3.83 -5.45 11.31
C SER A 95 4.15 -6.90 11.62
N GLN A 96 4.74 -7.14 12.79
CA GLN A 96 5.07 -8.47 13.29
C GLN A 96 4.23 -8.78 14.52
N GLY A 97 3.95 -10.07 14.75
CA GLY A 97 3.20 -10.50 15.94
C GLY A 97 3.90 -10.17 17.27
N TRP A 98 5.23 -10.04 17.26
CA TRP A 98 6.04 -9.59 18.39
C TRP A 98 7.36 -9.02 17.88
N ALA A 99 7.71 -7.78 18.24
CA ALA A 99 8.97 -7.15 17.86
C ALA A 99 9.67 -6.53 19.07
N GLY A 100 10.83 -7.07 19.43
CA GLY A 100 11.73 -6.55 20.46
C GLY A 100 13.14 -6.29 19.92
N ALA A 101 14.00 -5.71 20.74
CA ALA A 101 15.40 -5.47 20.37
C ALA A 101 16.16 -6.79 20.22
N GLN A 102 16.28 -7.29 18.97
CA GLN A 102 16.91 -8.57 18.62
C GLN A 102 16.17 -9.83 19.15
N PHE A 103 14.89 -9.73 19.50
CA PHE A 103 14.04 -10.87 19.82
C PHE A 103 12.61 -10.65 19.31
N GLY A 104 11.84 -11.73 19.17
CA GLY A 104 10.43 -11.68 18.73
C GLY A 104 10.13 -12.63 17.58
N ALA A 105 9.03 -12.37 16.87
CA ALA A 105 8.59 -13.12 15.71
C ALA A 105 8.96 -12.36 14.42
N MET A 106 9.54 -13.07 13.45
CA MET A 106 9.83 -12.53 12.13
C MET A 106 9.27 -13.47 11.07
N MET A 107 8.28 -12.99 10.33
CA MET A 107 7.73 -13.70 9.17
C MET A 107 7.72 -12.71 8.02
N ILE A 108 8.61 -12.89 7.04
CA ILE A 108 8.75 -11.95 5.91
C ILE A 108 7.76 -12.37 4.81
N PRO A 109 6.87 -11.47 4.35
CA PRO A 109 6.03 -11.74 3.18
C PRO A 109 6.89 -12.06 1.95
N ARG A 110 6.49 -13.08 1.18
CA ARG A 110 7.18 -13.48 -0.06
C ARG A 110 6.58 -12.76 -1.24
N ILE A 111 7.32 -12.65 -2.34
CA ILE A 111 6.82 -12.10 -3.59
C ILE A 111 5.57 -12.89 -4.02
N GLY A 112 4.52 -12.17 -4.42
CA GLY A 112 3.20 -12.70 -4.75
C GLY A 112 2.21 -12.80 -3.57
N HIS A 113 2.66 -12.68 -2.31
CA HIS A 113 1.74 -12.71 -1.18
C HIS A 113 0.82 -11.49 -1.15
N GLU A 114 -0.46 -11.72 -0.87
CA GLU A 114 -1.44 -10.68 -0.60
C GLU A 114 -1.29 -10.12 0.83
N VAL A 115 -1.22 -8.80 0.94
CA VAL A 115 -1.03 -8.07 2.21
C VAL A 115 -2.07 -6.98 2.40
N ILE A 116 -2.42 -6.73 3.66
CA ILE A 116 -3.26 -5.60 4.05
C ILE A 116 -2.35 -4.43 4.41
N VAL A 117 -2.59 -3.29 3.78
CA VAL A 117 -1.82 -2.06 3.93
C VAL A 117 -2.69 -0.99 4.58
N SER A 118 -2.24 -0.49 5.72
CA SER A 118 -2.73 0.72 6.36
C SER A 118 -1.88 1.93 5.96
N PHE A 119 -2.40 3.13 6.18
CA PHE A 119 -1.72 4.40 5.95
C PHE A 119 -1.67 5.17 7.27
N LEU A 120 -0.48 5.57 7.72
CA LEU A 120 -0.33 6.30 8.99
C LEU A 120 -1.05 7.65 8.89
N GLU A 121 -1.95 7.95 9.83
CA GLU A 121 -2.82 9.15 9.78
C GLU A 121 -3.66 9.28 8.50
N GLY A 122 -3.87 8.18 7.77
CA GLY A 122 -4.54 8.17 6.47
C GLY A 122 -3.69 8.77 5.34
N ASP A 123 -2.40 9.00 5.54
CA ASP A 123 -1.49 9.59 4.56
C ASP A 123 -1.06 8.57 3.49
N PRO A 124 -1.44 8.74 2.19
CA PRO A 124 -1.04 7.84 1.11
C PRO A 124 0.47 7.64 0.98
N ASP A 125 1.28 8.61 1.42
CA ASP A 125 2.74 8.56 1.34
C ASP A 125 3.37 7.72 2.48
N GLN A 126 2.58 7.27 3.45
CA GLN A 126 3.05 6.55 4.64
C GLN A 126 2.41 5.16 4.81
N PRO A 127 2.62 4.24 3.84
CA PRO A 127 2.09 2.89 3.92
C PRO A 127 2.78 2.06 5.01
N ILE A 128 2.01 1.18 5.65
CA ILE A 128 2.49 0.15 6.58
C ILE A 128 1.65 -1.12 6.42
N ILE A 129 2.29 -2.27 6.27
CA ILE A 129 1.61 -3.56 6.18
C ILE A 129 1.20 -4.00 7.58
N THR A 130 -0.09 -4.28 7.77
CA THR A 130 -0.69 -4.63 9.06
C THR A 130 -1.23 -6.05 9.11
N GLY A 131 -1.44 -6.68 7.96
CA GLY A 131 -2.03 -8.01 7.89
C GLY A 131 -1.69 -8.75 6.60
N ARG A 132 -2.18 -9.99 6.53
CA ARG A 132 -2.01 -10.93 5.41
C ARG A 132 -3.29 -11.71 5.25
N THR A 133 -3.59 -12.07 4.02
CA THR A 133 -4.81 -12.80 3.67
C THR A 133 -4.47 -13.94 2.72
N TYR A 134 -5.26 -15.01 2.81
CA TYR A 134 -5.30 -16.03 1.77
C TYR A 134 -6.29 -15.57 0.69
N HIS A 135 -5.98 -15.89 -0.55
CA HIS A 135 -6.79 -15.54 -1.73
C HIS A 135 -6.91 -16.78 -2.64
N SER A 136 -7.73 -16.71 -3.69
CA SER A 136 -7.88 -17.80 -4.68
C SER A 136 -6.56 -18.30 -5.28
N THR A 137 -5.53 -17.45 -5.35
CA THR A 137 -4.19 -17.78 -5.86
C THR A 137 -3.19 -18.15 -4.75
N THR A 138 -3.54 -17.90 -3.49
CA THR A 138 -2.74 -18.23 -2.29
C THR A 138 -3.66 -18.92 -1.31
N GLU A 139 -3.84 -20.22 -1.50
CA GLU A 139 -4.76 -21.03 -0.69
C GLU A 139 -4.26 -21.21 0.75
N PRO A 140 -5.17 -21.42 1.72
CA PRO A 140 -4.80 -21.82 3.07
C PRO A 140 -3.94 -23.11 3.07
N PRO A 141 -3.13 -23.35 4.12
CA PRO A 141 -2.20 -24.50 4.17
C PRO A 141 -2.86 -25.87 4.10
N TYR A 142 -4.17 -25.93 4.37
CA TYR A 142 -5.03 -27.10 4.37
C TYR A 142 -6.38 -26.75 3.75
N PRO A 143 -7.02 -27.67 3.01
CA PRO A 143 -8.38 -27.46 2.51
C PRO A 143 -9.38 -27.11 3.62
N LEU A 144 -10.11 -26.02 3.41
CA LEU A 144 -11.22 -25.59 4.26
C LEU A 144 -12.52 -25.70 3.46
N PRO A 145 -13.65 -26.08 4.10
CA PRO A 145 -13.87 -26.20 5.55
C PRO A 145 -13.52 -27.57 6.17
N GLU A 146 -13.00 -28.52 5.40
CA GLU A 146 -12.71 -29.90 5.87
C GLU A 146 -11.81 -29.95 7.11
N HIS A 147 -10.79 -29.09 7.18
CA HIS A 147 -9.81 -29.06 8.26
C HIS A 147 -9.93 -27.86 9.21
N LYS A 148 -11.17 -27.38 9.44
CA LYS A 148 -11.47 -26.19 10.26
C LYS A 148 -11.00 -26.24 11.72
N THR A 149 -10.70 -27.42 12.27
CA THR A 149 -10.21 -27.62 13.66
C THR A 149 -8.69 -27.59 13.77
N ARG A 150 -7.96 -27.37 12.66
CA ARG A 150 -6.50 -27.33 12.65
C ARG A 150 -5.97 -25.92 12.80
N MET A 151 -5.07 -25.74 13.77
CA MET A 151 -4.21 -24.58 13.87
C MET A 151 -2.80 -24.97 13.38
N THR A 152 -2.22 -24.18 12.48
CA THR A 152 -0.89 -24.47 11.90
C THR A 152 -0.03 -23.22 11.74
N ILE A 153 1.27 -23.40 11.96
CA ILE A 153 2.34 -22.53 11.49
C ILE A 153 3.20 -23.37 10.55
N LYS A 154 3.02 -23.18 9.24
CA LYS A 154 3.71 -23.93 8.18
C LYS A 154 4.57 -23.00 7.36
N SER A 155 5.86 -23.32 7.24
CA SER A 155 6.80 -22.60 6.38
C SER A 155 6.85 -23.24 4.98
N LYS A 156 7.71 -22.69 4.12
CA LYS A 156 8.06 -23.26 2.82
C LYS A 156 9.57 -23.15 2.65
N THR A 157 10.21 -24.22 2.20
CA THR A 157 11.66 -24.22 1.95
C THR A 157 11.97 -23.24 0.82
N HIS A 158 12.96 -22.37 1.04
CA HIS A 158 13.34 -21.37 0.04
C HIS A 158 13.99 -22.05 -1.16
N LYS A 159 13.52 -21.72 -2.37
CA LYS A 159 14.00 -22.34 -3.62
C LYS A 159 13.95 -23.89 -3.58
N GLY A 160 12.94 -24.45 -2.92
CA GLY A 160 12.72 -25.90 -2.79
C GLY A 160 11.26 -26.28 -2.51
N ASN A 161 10.99 -27.58 -2.44
CA ASN A 161 9.63 -28.14 -2.33
C ASN A 161 9.22 -28.59 -0.91
N GLY A 162 10.09 -28.35 0.08
CA GLY A 162 9.89 -28.78 1.46
C GLY A 162 9.19 -27.76 2.35
N PHE A 163 9.02 -28.11 3.62
CA PHE A 163 8.43 -27.25 4.65
C PHE A 163 8.76 -27.72 6.07
N ASN A 164 8.76 -26.77 7.01
CA ASN A 164 8.69 -27.04 8.43
C ASN A 164 7.28 -26.69 8.94
N GLU A 165 6.77 -27.43 9.93
CA GLU A 165 5.42 -27.20 10.42
C GLU A 165 5.28 -27.47 11.91
N LEU A 166 4.53 -26.58 12.58
CA LEU A 166 3.94 -26.78 13.89
C LEU A 166 2.42 -26.82 13.74
N ARG A 167 1.78 -27.93 14.12
CA ARG A 167 0.33 -28.10 13.94
C ARG A 167 -0.34 -28.71 15.18
N PHE A 168 -1.53 -28.19 15.48
CA PHE A 168 -2.43 -28.64 16.54
C PHE A 168 -3.77 -29.05 15.93
N GLU A 169 -4.32 -30.19 16.37
CA GLU A 169 -5.63 -30.71 15.98
C GLU A 169 -6.55 -30.76 17.21
N ASP A 170 -7.64 -29.99 17.14
CA ASP A 170 -8.58 -29.79 18.26
C ASP A 170 -9.88 -30.62 18.12
N GLU A 171 -9.95 -31.53 17.14
CA GLU A 171 -11.09 -32.45 16.98
C GLU A 171 -11.16 -33.47 18.14
N LYS A 172 -12.26 -33.45 18.92
CA LYS A 172 -12.45 -34.20 20.18
C LYS A 172 -12.15 -35.71 20.11
N ILE A 173 -12.33 -36.34 18.94
CA ILE A 173 -12.29 -37.80 18.78
C ILE A 173 -10.92 -38.31 18.30
N LYS A 174 -10.11 -37.45 17.67
CA LYS A 174 -8.71 -37.76 17.38
C LYS A 174 -7.90 -37.25 18.56
N LYS A 175 -7.21 -38.15 19.30
CA LYS A 175 -6.24 -37.79 20.36
C LYS A 175 -5.53 -36.49 19.97
N LYS A 176 -5.55 -35.47 20.85
CA LYS A 176 -4.83 -34.18 20.69
C LYS A 176 -3.47 -34.48 20.08
N SER A 177 -3.35 -34.29 18.77
CA SER A 177 -2.20 -34.80 18.01
C SER A 177 -1.35 -33.60 17.68
N PHE A 178 -0.28 -33.46 18.46
CA PHE A 178 0.78 -32.53 18.18
C PHE A 178 1.61 -33.09 17.02
N PHE A 179 1.72 -32.34 15.93
CA PHE A 179 2.57 -32.70 14.81
C PHE A 179 3.63 -31.63 14.60
N MET A 180 4.89 -32.04 14.68
CA MET A 180 6.05 -31.22 14.35
C MET A 180 6.82 -31.92 13.22
N ARG A 181 6.96 -31.25 12.07
CA ARG A 181 7.80 -31.71 10.97
C ARG A 181 8.96 -30.74 10.78
N LYS A 182 10.16 -31.33 10.67
CA LYS A 182 11.43 -30.62 10.46
C LYS A 182 12.17 -31.19 9.25
N GLU A 183 12.76 -30.31 8.45
CA GLU A 183 13.57 -30.67 7.29
C GLU A 183 15.08 -30.53 7.56
N THR A 184 15.49 -29.71 8.54
CA THR A 184 16.91 -29.49 8.91
C THR A 184 17.18 -29.56 10.42
N LYS A 185 18.43 -29.86 10.81
CA LYS A 185 18.87 -30.14 12.20
C LYS A 185 18.50 -29.02 13.17
N ILE A 186 17.96 -29.39 14.33
CA ILE A 186 17.88 -28.53 15.51
C ILE A 186 19.24 -28.63 16.21
N THR A 187 20.03 -27.56 16.17
CA THR A 187 21.18 -27.38 17.06
C THR A 187 20.66 -26.87 18.40
N TRP A 188 20.90 -27.64 19.46
CA TRP A 188 20.74 -27.20 20.85
C TRP A 188 21.95 -26.37 21.28
#